data_AF-A0A3B1KKU8-F1
#
_entry.id   AF-A0A3B1KKU8-F1
#
_cell.length_a   1.000
_cell.length_b   1.000
_cell.length_c   1.000
_cell.angle_alpha   90.00
_cell.angle_beta   90.00
_cell.angle_gamma   90.00
#
_symmetry.space_group_name_H-M   'P 1'
#
loop_
_entity.id
_entity.type
_entity.pdbx_description
1 polymer ?
#
loop_
_entity_poly.entity_id
_entity_poly.type
_entity_poly.pdbx_seq_one_letter_code
_entity_poly.pdbx_strand_id
1 'polypeptide(L)'
;MMSGPIQLRVVIEDSQVHKLVLAGGIPSTVDELLATAQNHFHLQGSFTVMYMDKDFDDQFFTLMSTDVIKDKDTIKLVKTEPSVVLTFTPISETDASSPAASLDRSFQDDGSSVSSSDTVIIQQPPEHRSQPWPVDFVVPTFSFNVEMLLQAGCKAYESDGSLLQNPSINSDILEKLAEAIFHYTAYPTGLQIQAVVESLINKYPCLKEPGTSFSGMYGWQQRLKYKMANYRSKMRKQVPCPELDINSLKRKSPGEKNPAKNCKRPKRAEVNYLPPHPSGETSNSLEKERQELLYEVKKKNNTKVIQDKMAKTFSYRRIEVVSGSPAADEFRERWPALFCEAEVGEPQI
;
A
#
# COMPACT_ATOMS: atom_id res chain seq x y z
N MET A 1 -38.37 33.37 -12.23
CA MET A 1 -38.25 32.74 -13.57
C MET A 1 -38.21 31.25 -13.34
N MET A 2 -39.17 30.48 -13.84
CA MET A 2 -39.16 29.02 -13.71
C MET A 2 -38.08 28.48 -14.66
N SER A 3 -36.97 28.02 -14.08
CA SER A 3 -35.89 27.37 -14.83
C SER A 3 -36.44 26.11 -15.49
N GLY A 4 -36.20 25.94 -16.80
CA GLY A 4 -36.71 24.78 -17.55
C GLY A 4 -36.14 23.45 -17.03
N PRO A 5 -36.68 22.30 -17.47
CA PRO A 5 -36.18 20.99 -17.05
C PRO A 5 -34.72 20.82 -17.49
N ILE A 6 -33.84 20.57 -16.53
CA ILE A 6 -32.40 20.39 -16.78
C ILE A 6 -32.08 18.90 -16.88
N GLN A 7 -31.20 18.54 -17.81
CA GLN A 7 -30.79 17.16 -18.05
C GLN A 7 -29.32 16.99 -17.68
N LEU A 8 -29.00 16.02 -16.82
CA LEU A 8 -27.63 15.69 -16.45
C LEU A 8 -27.29 14.28 -16.90
N ARG A 9 -26.03 14.09 -17.30
CA ARG A 9 -25.44 12.76 -17.50
C ARG A 9 -24.83 12.30 -16.17
N VAL A 10 -25.33 11.21 -15.61
CA VAL A 10 -24.89 10.69 -14.31
C VAL A 10 -24.10 9.41 -14.51
N VAL A 11 -22.87 9.36 -13.98
CA VAL A 11 -22.00 8.18 -13.98
C VAL A 11 -21.97 7.56 -12.59
N ILE A 12 -22.32 6.29 -12.45
CA ILE A 12 -22.36 5.55 -11.18
C ILE A 12 -21.31 4.43 -11.24
N GLU A 13 -20.45 4.34 -10.22
CA GLU A 13 -19.46 3.25 -10.03
C GLU A 13 -18.63 2.94 -11.30
N ASP A 14 -18.20 3.99 -12.01
CA ASP A 14 -17.35 3.95 -13.22
C ASP A 14 -17.90 3.22 -14.44
N SER A 15 -19.07 2.58 -14.36
CA SER A 15 -19.56 1.67 -15.40
C SER A 15 -20.97 1.99 -15.89
N GLN A 16 -21.80 2.60 -15.05
CA GLN A 16 -23.19 2.86 -15.37
C GLN A 16 -23.38 4.34 -15.72
N VAL A 17 -23.94 4.61 -16.90
CA VAL A 17 -24.18 5.98 -17.39
C VAL A 17 -25.67 6.15 -17.64
N HIS A 18 -26.29 7.05 -16.89
CA HIS A 18 -27.72 7.31 -16.95
C HIS A 18 -28.03 8.79 -17.20
N LYS A 19 -29.25 9.05 -17.61
CA LYS A 19 -29.78 10.41 -17.78
C LYS A 19 -30.67 10.73 -16.59
N LEU A 20 -30.37 11.84 -15.90
CA LEU A 20 -31.20 12.40 -14.83
C LEU A 20 -31.91 13.65 -15.35
N VAL A 21 -33.22 13.74 -15.16
CA VAL A 21 -34.03 14.90 -15.55
C VAL A 21 -34.53 15.59 -14.29
N LEU A 22 -34.10 16.84 -14.09
CA LEU A 22 -34.46 17.67 -12.96
C LEU A 22 -35.59 18.63 -13.37
N ALA A 23 -36.83 18.27 -13.04
CA ALA A 23 -38.02 19.01 -13.45
C ALA A 23 -38.12 20.43 -12.87
N GLY A 24 -37.51 20.67 -11.70
CA GLY A 24 -37.49 21.97 -11.02
C GLY A 24 -36.24 22.81 -11.27
N GLY A 25 -35.35 22.40 -12.19
CA GLY A 25 -34.02 22.97 -12.35
C GLY A 25 -32.97 22.35 -11.43
N ILE A 26 -31.76 22.91 -11.41
CA ILE A 26 -30.65 22.44 -10.56
C ILE A 26 -30.97 22.81 -9.09
N PRO A 27 -30.93 21.83 -8.16
CA PRO A 27 -31.12 22.10 -6.73
C PRO A 27 -30.13 23.13 -6.17
N SER A 28 -30.54 23.85 -5.13
CA SER A 28 -29.72 24.88 -4.48
C SER A 28 -28.55 24.31 -3.68
N THR A 29 -28.61 23.04 -3.28
CA THR A 29 -27.55 22.39 -2.50
C THR A 29 -27.10 21.08 -3.13
N VAL A 30 -25.84 20.72 -2.87
CA VAL A 30 -25.27 19.44 -3.33
C VAL A 30 -26.00 18.26 -2.69
N ASP A 31 -26.42 18.39 -1.44
CA ASP A 31 -27.16 17.34 -0.72
C ASP A 31 -28.53 17.08 -1.33
N GLU A 32 -29.26 18.12 -1.75
CA GLU A 32 -30.53 17.97 -2.48
C GLU A 32 -30.35 17.30 -3.85
N LEU A 33 -29.28 17.67 -4.57
CA LEU A 33 -28.91 17.02 -5.84
C LEU A 33 -28.58 15.55 -5.62
N LEU A 34 -27.83 15.24 -4.57
CA LEU A 34 -27.47 13.88 -4.19
C LEU A 34 -28.72 13.07 -3.83
N ALA A 35 -29.59 13.60 -2.97
CA ALA A 35 -30.83 12.94 -2.56
C ALA A 35 -31.76 12.69 -3.76
N THR A 36 -31.85 13.65 -4.70
CA THR A 36 -32.63 13.49 -5.93
C THR A 36 -32.07 12.35 -6.79
N ALA A 37 -30.74 12.28 -6.95
CA ALA A 37 -30.11 11.23 -7.72
C ALA A 37 -30.24 9.85 -7.03
N GLN A 38 -30.08 9.78 -5.71
CA GLN A 38 -30.27 8.55 -4.93
C GLN A 38 -31.71 8.03 -5.05
N ASN A 39 -32.71 8.91 -4.93
CA ASN A 39 -34.12 8.55 -5.09
C ASN A 39 -34.44 8.08 -6.51
N HIS A 40 -33.89 8.75 -7.54
CA HIS A 40 -34.15 8.41 -8.94
C HIS A 40 -33.50 7.08 -9.37
N PHE A 41 -32.32 6.76 -8.84
CA PHE A 41 -31.57 5.55 -9.20
C PHE A 41 -31.68 4.43 -8.15
N HIS A 42 -32.47 4.61 -7.10
CA HIS A 42 -32.63 3.68 -5.97
C HIS A 42 -31.29 3.24 -5.33
N LEU A 43 -30.37 4.20 -5.18
CA LEU A 43 -29.03 3.95 -4.62
C LEU A 43 -29.08 3.91 -3.10
N GLN A 44 -28.42 2.91 -2.50
CA GLN A 44 -28.29 2.77 -1.05
C GLN A 44 -26.85 3.07 -0.59
N GLY A 45 -26.71 3.88 0.45
CA GLY A 45 -25.42 4.25 1.07
C GLY A 45 -25.04 5.71 0.89
N SER A 46 -23.90 6.11 1.46
CA SER A 46 -23.31 7.44 1.29
C SER A 46 -22.60 7.53 -0.05
N PHE A 47 -22.84 8.61 -0.80
CA PHE A 47 -22.14 8.90 -2.05
C PHE A 47 -21.62 10.32 -2.03
N THR A 48 -20.49 10.53 -2.72
CA THR A 48 -19.97 11.85 -3.04
C THR A 48 -20.30 12.18 -4.49
N VAL A 49 -20.78 13.40 -4.72
CA VAL A 49 -21.04 13.92 -6.07
C VAL A 49 -19.77 14.59 -6.61
N MET A 50 -19.38 14.22 -7.82
CA MET A 50 -18.30 14.85 -8.58
C MET A 50 -18.85 15.44 -9.87
N TYR A 51 -18.25 16.49 -10.41
CA TYR A 51 -18.57 17.06 -11.72
C TYR A 51 -17.38 16.94 -12.67
N MET A 52 -17.67 16.85 -13.96
CA MET A 52 -16.66 16.83 -15.02
C MET A 52 -16.29 18.24 -15.43
N ASP A 53 -15.03 18.62 -15.25
CA ASP A 53 -14.52 19.94 -15.60
C ASP A 53 -13.91 19.93 -17.00
N LYS A 54 -14.48 20.74 -17.90
CA LYS A 54 -14.06 20.83 -19.30
C LYS A 54 -12.73 21.57 -19.47
N ASP A 55 -12.35 22.41 -18.51
CA ASP A 55 -11.12 23.19 -18.57
C ASP A 55 -9.90 22.36 -18.10
N PHE A 56 -10.12 21.18 -17.51
CA PHE A 56 -9.10 20.27 -17.00
C PHE A 56 -9.13 18.89 -17.67
N ASP A 57 -9.21 18.85 -19.00
CA ASP A 57 -9.20 17.62 -19.80
C ASP A 57 -10.29 16.60 -19.40
N ASP A 58 -11.51 17.07 -19.15
CA ASP A 58 -12.66 16.26 -18.73
C ASP A 58 -12.42 15.43 -17.45
N GLN A 59 -11.57 15.93 -16.53
CA GLN A 59 -11.34 15.30 -15.23
C GLN A 59 -12.50 15.56 -14.26
N PHE A 60 -12.71 14.62 -13.33
CA PHE A 60 -13.76 14.72 -12.31
C PHE A 60 -13.24 15.36 -11.03
N PHE A 61 -13.95 16.35 -10.51
CA PHE A 61 -13.66 17.05 -9.25
C PHE A 61 -14.84 16.96 -8.29
N THR A 62 -14.58 17.01 -6.99
CA THR A 62 -15.64 17.01 -5.97
C THR A 62 -16.52 18.25 -6.13
N LEU A 63 -17.83 18.04 -6.19
CA LEU A 63 -18.80 19.12 -6.30
C LEU A 63 -19.03 19.75 -4.93
N MET A 64 -18.66 21.04 -4.79
CA MET A 64 -18.85 21.80 -3.54
C MET A 64 -20.01 22.80 -3.61
N SER A 65 -20.41 23.22 -4.82
CA SER A 65 -21.57 24.08 -5.08
C SER A 65 -22.27 23.59 -6.35
N THR A 66 -23.59 23.73 -6.44
CA THR A 66 -24.36 23.39 -7.65
C THR A 66 -24.31 24.47 -8.72
N ASP A 67 -23.76 25.66 -8.43
CA ASP A 67 -23.64 26.78 -9.38
C ASP A 67 -22.76 26.46 -10.60
N VAL A 68 -21.83 25.51 -10.44
CA VAL A 68 -20.90 25.10 -11.50
C VAL A 68 -21.56 24.15 -12.52
N ILE A 69 -22.73 23.59 -12.19
CA ILE A 69 -23.43 22.64 -13.05
C ILE A 69 -24.30 23.41 -14.06
N LYS A 70 -24.25 22.98 -15.32
CA LYS A 70 -25.11 23.49 -16.39
C LYS A 70 -25.92 22.36 -17.01
N ASP A 71 -26.88 22.73 -17.87
CA ASP A 71 -27.63 21.75 -18.65
C ASP A 71 -26.68 20.90 -19.51
N LYS A 72 -26.91 19.58 -19.48
CA LYS A 72 -26.14 18.52 -20.16
C LYS A 72 -24.74 18.28 -19.61
N ASP A 73 -24.40 18.80 -18.44
CA ASP A 73 -23.13 18.46 -17.80
C ASP A 73 -23.14 17.03 -17.24
N THR A 74 -21.92 16.52 -17.01
CA THR A 74 -21.70 15.17 -16.51
C THR A 74 -21.32 15.22 -15.04
N ILE A 75 -22.09 14.52 -14.22
CA ILE A 75 -21.79 14.29 -12.81
C ILE A 75 -21.48 12.81 -12.57
N LYS A 76 -20.73 12.53 -11.52
CA LYS A 76 -20.34 11.17 -11.13
C LYS A 76 -20.63 10.95 -9.65
N LEU A 77 -21.29 9.83 -9.35
CA LEU A 77 -21.60 9.40 -7.99
C LEU A 77 -20.58 8.32 -7.59
N VAL A 78 -19.82 8.60 -6.55
CA VAL A 78 -18.81 7.68 -5.99
C VAL A 78 -19.26 7.26 -4.60
N LYS A 79 -19.41 5.95 -4.38
CA LYS A 79 -19.78 5.42 -3.06
C LYS A 79 -18.69 5.75 -2.05
N THR A 80 -19.09 6.36 -0.94
CA THR A 80 -18.22 6.66 0.19
C THR A 80 -18.42 5.55 1.22
N GLU A 81 -17.40 4.76 1.50
CA GLU A 81 -17.42 3.80 2.60
C GLU A 81 -17.44 4.55 3.95
N PRO A 82 -18.20 4.10 4.95
CA PRO A 82 -18.29 4.80 6.22
C PRO A 82 -16.92 4.85 6.90
N SER A 83 -16.49 6.05 7.32
CA SER A 83 -15.27 6.22 8.11
C SER A 83 -15.41 5.46 9.43
N VAL A 84 -14.58 4.44 9.65
CA VAL A 84 -14.49 3.74 10.93
C VAL A 84 -13.96 4.73 11.96
N VAL A 85 -14.83 5.20 12.86
CA VAL A 85 -14.42 6.00 14.01
C VAL A 85 -13.91 5.03 15.07
N LEU A 86 -12.59 4.83 15.13
CA LEU A 86 -11.95 4.09 16.20
C LEU A 86 -11.98 4.93 17.48
N THR A 87 -12.94 4.63 18.35
CA THR A 87 -13.02 5.23 19.68
C THR A 87 -12.12 4.44 20.60
N PHE A 88 -10.95 4.97 20.95
CA PHE A 88 -10.05 4.35 21.92
C PHE A 88 -10.39 4.82 23.33
N THR A 89 -10.86 3.90 24.17
CA THR A 89 -10.95 4.11 25.62
C THR A 89 -9.61 3.77 26.27
N PRO A 90 -9.02 4.65 27.09
CA PRO A 90 -7.77 4.34 27.78
C PRO A 90 -8.01 3.27 28.87
N ILE A 91 -7.20 2.22 28.86
CA ILE A 91 -7.16 1.20 29.92
C ILE A 91 -6.22 1.73 31.00
N SER A 92 -6.76 2.03 32.19
CA SER A 92 -5.96 2.26 33.39
C SER A 92 -5.53 0.91 33.96
N GLU A 93 -4.23 0.69 34.05
CA GLU A 93 -3.63 -0.46 34.71
C GLU A 93 -3.71 -0.29 36.24
N THR A 94 -4.24 -1.29 36.94
CA THR A 94 -3.86 -1.55 38.35
C THR A 94 -4.10 -3.03 38.70
N ASP A 95 -3.16 -3.54 39.49
CA ASP A 95 -2.82 -4.94 39.78
C ASP A 95 -3.92 -5.87 40.35
N ALA A 96 -3.80 -7.18 40.04
CA ALA A 96 -3.53 -8.29 40.98
C ALA A 96 -4.31 -9.60 40.74
N SER A 97 -3.54 -10.71 40.72
CA SER A 97 -3.84 -12.12 41.07
C SER A 97 -4.81 -13.00 40.24
N SER A 98 -4.27 -14.17 39.86
CA SER A 98 -4.84 -15.38 39.19
C SER A 98 -5.99 -16.08 39.96
N PRO A 99 -6.57 -17.25 39.53
CA PRO A 99 -6.41 -18.05 38.29
C PRO A 99 -7.74 -18.56 37.64
N ALA A 100 -7.57 -19.36 36.57
CA ALA A 100 -8.49 -20.02 35.64
C ALA A 100 -9.91 -20.48 36.09
N ALA A 101 -10.90 -20.33 35.19
CA ALA A 101 -11.98 -21.30 34.97
C ALA A 101 -12.61 -21.14 33.57
N SER A 102 -12.81 -22.28 32.91
CA SER A 102 -13.55 -22.52 31.66
C SER A 102 -15.05 -22.22 31.79
N LEU A 103 -15.70 -21.76 30.72
CA LEU A 103 -16.97 -22.31 30.21
C LEU A 103 -17.40 -21.65 28.88
N ASP A 104 -17.39 -22.51 27.87
CA ASP A 104 -18.24 -22.60 26.69
C ASP A 104 -19.58 -21.81 26.74
N ARG A 105 -19.80 -20.93 25.74
CA ARG A 105 -21.11 -20.82 25.10
C ARG A 105 -21.00 -20.28 23.67
N SER A 106 -21.36 -21.16 22.75
CA SER A 106 -21.53 -20.91 21.32
C SER A 106 -22.55 -19.83 21.00
N PHE A 107 -22.19 -18.95 20.07
CA PHE A 107 -23.11 -18.36 19.12
C PHE A 107 -22.49 -18.49 17.73
N GLN A 108 -23.13 -19.29 16.88
CA GLN A 108 -22.85 -19.35 15.47
C GLN A 108 -23.34 -18.05 14.84
N ASP A 109 -22.48 -17.35 14.13
CA ASP A 109 -22.90 -16.61 12.93
C ASP A 109 -21.78 -16.62 11.90
N ASP A 110 -22.21 -16.78 10.67
CA ASP A 110 -21.47 -17.15 9.47
C ASP A 110 -20.76 -15.92 8.91
N GLY A 111 -19.46 -16.02 8.61
CA GLY A 111 -18.69 -14.86 8.18
C GLY A 111 -17.22 -15.19 8.03
N SER A 112 -16.89 -15.86 6.93
CA SER A 112 -15.53 -16.19 6.50
C SER A 112 -14.59 -14.97 6.56
N SER A 113 -13.85 -14.84 7.66
CA SER A 113 -12.73 -13.90 7.77
C SER A 113 -11.48 -14.60 7.26
N VAL A 114 -11.16 -14.31 6.00
CA VAL A 114 -9.91 -14.69 5.35
C VAL A 114 -8.77 -13.99 6.10
N SER A 115 -8.09 -14.72 6.98
CA SER A 115 -6.82 -14.29 7.56
C SER A 115 -5.77 -14.31 6.45
N SER A 116 -5.71 -13.22 5.68
CA SER A 116 -4.67 -12.99 4.68
C SER A 116 -3.35 -12.64 5.38
N SER A 117 -2.69 -13.66 5.92
CA SER A 117 -1.27 -13.58 6.29
C SER A 117 -0.42 -13.75 5.04
N ASP A 118 -0.46 -12.75 4.16
CA ASP A 118 0.35 -12.71 2.94
C ASP A 118 1.63 -11.91 3.24
N THR A 119 2.57 -12.54 3.96
CA THR A 119 3.94 -12.02 4.06
C THR A 119 4.78 -12.63 2.96
N VAL A 120 5.12 -11.79 1.98
CA VAL A 120 6.24 -11.99 1.07
C VAL A 120 7.47 -12.35 1.90
N ILE A 121 7.96 -13.59 1.83
CA ILE A 121 9.29 -13.92 2.33
C ILE A 121 10.29 -13.38 1.30
N ILE A 122 10.53 -12.08 1.40
CA ILE A 122 11.80 -11.50 0.97
C ILE A 122 12.86 -12.28 1.75
N GLN A 123 13.92 -12.75 1.07
CA GLN A 123 15.13 -13.19 1.76
C GLN A 123 15.39 -12.25 2.93
N GLN A 124 15.59 -12.80 4.12
CA GLN A 124 15.64 -12.05 5.38
C GLN A 124 16.29 -10.67 5.17
N PRO A 125 15.67 -9.58 5.65
CA PRO A 125 16.30 -8.27 5.64
C PRO A 125 17.75 -8.44 6.09
N PRO A 126 18.73 -7.78 5.44
CA PRO A 126 20.13 -7.92 5.85
C PRO A 126 20.19 -7.77 7.37
N GLU A 127 20.89 -8.67 8.07
CA GLU A 127 20.81 -8.90 9.53
C GLU A 127 20.70 -7.60 10.37
N HIS A 128 21.31 -6.54 9.87
CA HIS A 128 21.25 -5.16 10.34
C HIS A 128 19.86 -4.50 10.43
N ARG A 129 18.78 -5.04 9.83
CA ARG A 129 17.43 -4.43 9.79
C ARG A 129 16.31 -5.37 10.23
N SER A 130 16.60 -6.16 11.25
CA SER A 130 15.67 -7.13 11.82
C SER A 130 14.68 -6.51 12.81
N GLN A 131 14.80 -5.22 13.11
CA GLN A 131 13.94 -4.55 14.10
C GLN A 131 12.61 -4.10 13.49
N PRO A 132 11.47 -4.35 14.16
CA PRO A 132 10.20 -3.80 13.75
C PRO A 132 10.21 -2.27 13.86
N TRP A 133 9.30 -1.63 13.12
CA TRP A 133 9.11 -0.19 13.24
C TRP A 133 8.69 0.17 14.67
N PRO A 134 9.30 1.19 15.30
CA PRO A 134 8.97 1.55 16.68
C PRO A 134 7.58 2.19 16.76
N VAL A 135 6.89 2.00 17.90
CA VAL A 135 5.64 2.70 18.19
C VAL A 135 5.89 4.20 18.27
N ASP A 136 6.91 4.58 19.04
CA ASP A 136 7.39 5.96 19.14
C ASP A 136 8.79 6.07 18.54
N PHE A 137 8.92 6.86 17.48
CA PHE A 137 10.22 7.10 16.87
C PHE A 137 11.07 8.02 17.77
N VAL A 138 12.21 7.52 18.25
CA VAL A 138 13.17 8.28 19.06
C VAL A 138 14.09 9.06 18.14
N VAL A 139 14.07 10.40 18.26
CA VAL A 139 14.93 11.28 17.46
C VAL A 139 16.39 11.12 17.91
N PRO A 140 17.30 10.72 17.00
CA PRO A 140 18.71 10.51 17.33
C PRO A 140 19.38 11.83 17.74
N THR A 141 20.51 11.71 18.43
CA THR A 141 21.36 12.86 18.74
C THR A 141 22.09 13.33 17.48
N PHE A 142 22.06 14.64 17.23
CA PHE A 142 22.75 15.27 16.11
C PHE A 142 24.19 15.62 16.46
N SER A 143 24.94 16.18 15.49
CA SER A 143 26.29 16.66 15.76
C SER A 143 26.28 17.73 16.86
N PHE A 144 27.37 17.82 17.63
CA PHE A 144 27.47 18.74 18.78
C PHE A 144 27.09 20.19 18.43
N ASN A 145 27.58 20.70 17.31
CA ASN A 145 27.27 22.06 16.85
C ASN A 145 25.79 22.24 16.51
N VAL A 146 25.15 21.22 15.91
CA VAL A 146 23.73 21.25 15.57
C VAL A 146 22.87 21.19 16.82
N GLU A 147 23.18 20.31 17.77
CA GLU A 147 22.48 20.23 19.06
C GLU A 147 22.58 21.56 19.82
N MET A 148 23.75 22.20 19.84
CA MET A 148 23.94 23.50 20.47
C MET A 148 23.04 24.58 19.83
N LEU A 149 22.95 24.61 18.49
CA LEU A 149 22.08 25.54 17.76
C LEU A 149 20.60 25.23 17.98
N LEU A 150 20.21 23.96 18.01
CA LEU A 150 18.83 23.53 18.28
C LEU A 150 18.40 23.91 19.70
N GLN A 151 19.28 23.72 20.69
CA GLN A 151 19.01 24.13 22.07
C GLN A 151 18.86 25.64 22.20
N ALA A 152 19.75 26.42 21.57
CA ALA A 152 19.63 27.88 21.55
C ALA A 152 18.33 28.33 20.85
N GLY A 153 17.98 27.71 19.73
CA GLY A 153 16.74 27.98 19.00
C GLY A 153 15.49 27.61 19.78
N CYS A 154 15.48 26.48 20.51
CA CYS A 154 14.35 26.09 21.36
C CYS A 154 14.15 27.07 22.52
N LYS A 155 15.24 27.54 23.14
CA LYS A 155 15.16 28.59 24.18
C LYS A 155 14.57 29.90 23.64
N ALA A 156 14.97 30.31 22.44
CA ALA A 156 14.39 31.47 21.78
C ALA A 156 12.89 31.25 21.51
N TYR A 157 12.52 30.09 20.95
CA TYR A 157 11.13 29.71 20.70
C TYR A 157 10.26 29.75 21.97
N GLU A 158 10.78 29.26 23.10
CA GLU A 158 10.07 29.33 24.39
C GLU A 158 9.88 30.76 24.90
N SER A 159 10.81 31.67 24.57
CA SER A 159 10.77 33.06 25.03
C SER A 159 9.84 33.97 24.21
N ASP A 160 9.86 33.86 22.87
CA ASP A 160 9.18 34.79 21.97
C ASP A 160 8.51 34.11 20.75
N GLY A 161 8.55 32.78 20.67
CA GLY A 161 8.03 32.01 19.53
C GLY A 161 8.92 32.03 18.29
N SER A 162 10.15 32.54 18.39
CA SER A 162 11.09 32.61 17.27
C SER A 162 11.43 31.24 16.70
N LEU A 163 11.32 31.12 15.37
CA LEU A 163 11.66 29.90 14.63
C LEU A 163 13.12 29.93 14.17
N LEU A 164 13.77 28.78 14.21
CA LEU A 164 15.15 28.62 13.78
C LEU A 164 15.22 28.42 12.26
N GLN A 165 15.51 29.49 11.53
CA GLN A 165 15.71 29.43 10.08
C GLN A 165 17.20 29.35 9.73
N ASN A 166 17.78 28.16 9.86
CA ASN A 166 19.17 27.93 9.49
C ASN A 166 19.30 26.72 8.54
N PRO A 167 19.43 26.94 7.21
CA PRO A 167 19.56 25.83 6.26
C PRO A 167 20.81 24.97 6.45
N SER A 168 21.88 25.49 7.08
CA SER A 168 23.15 24.77 7.22
C SER A 168 23.05 23.53 8.12
N ILE A 169 22.15 23.54 9.10
CA ILE A 169 21.95 22.40 10.02
C ILE A 169 21.06 21.30 9.43
N ASN A 170 20.27 21.62 8.39
CA ASN A 170 19.28 20.70 7.82
C ASN A 170 19.93 19.43 7.26
N SER A 171 21.11 19.55 6.63
CA SER A 171 21.78 18.40 6.02
C SER A 171 22.19 17.34 7.05
N ASP A 172 22.69 17.79 8.20
CA ASP A 172 23.13 16.94 9.32
C ASP A 172 21.93 16.24 9.96
N ILE A 173 20.88 17.01 10.30
CA ILE A 173 19.62 16.49 10.84
C ILE A 173 19.05 15.41 9.91
N LEU A 174 18.93 15.71 8.62
CA LEU A 174 18.39 14.78 7.64
C LEU A 174 19.28 13.54 7.44
N GLU A 175 20.60 13.67 7.50
CA GLU A 175 21.51 12.50 7.41
C GLU A 175 21.33 11.58 8.61
N LYS A 176 21.28 12.13 9.84
CA LYS A 176 21.10 11.36 11.07
C LYS A 176 19.73 10.69 11.15
N LEU A 177 18.67 11.40 10.73
CA LEU A 177 17.34 10.81 10.62
C LEU A 177 17.29 9.70 9.57
N ALA A 178 17.90 9.91 8.39
CA ALA A 178 17.93 8.90 7.35
C ALA A 178 18.69 7.64 7.81
N GLU A 179 19.81 7.82 8.51
CA GLU A 179 20.55 6.73 9.14
C GLU A 179 19.67 5.95 10.14
N ALA A 180 19.00 6.64 11.06
CA ALA A 180 18.12 6.01 12.05
C ALA A 180 16.93 5.28 11.41
N ILE A 181 16.23 5.90 10.45
CA ILE A 181 15.12 5.27 9.73
C ILE A 181 15.60 4.03 8.97
N PHE A 182 16.78 4.12 8.35
CA PHE A 182 17.32 3.03 7.54
C PHE A 182 17.62 1.78 8.37
N HIS A 183 17.83 1.88 9.68
CA HIS A 183 17.94 0.71 10.57
C HIS A 183 16.64 -0.11 10.63
N TYR A 184 15.48 0.52 10.42
CA TYR A 184 14.19 -0.16 10.40
C TYR A 184 13.77 -0.53 8.97
N THR A 185 13.87 0.40 8.01
CA THR A 185 13.43 0.17 6.63
C THR A 185 14.15 1.06 5.62
N ALA A 186 14.46 0.50 4.44
CA ALA A 186 14.96 1.31 3.32
C ALA A 186 13.86 2.19 2.70
N TYR A 187 12.62 1.73 2.73
CA TYR A 187 11.49 2.31 2.01
C TYR A 187 10.39 2.72 3.00
N PRO A 188 10.62 3.77 3.82
CA PRO A 188 9.60 4.22 4.75
C PRO A 188 8.36 4.72 4.00
N THR A 189 7.19 4.41 4.56
CA THR A 189 5.90 4.89 4.04
C THR A 189 5.69 6.37 4.33
N GLY A 190 4.68 6.99 3.71
CA GLY A 190 4.32 8.38 4.00
C GLY A 190 3.97 8.60 5.48
N LEU A 191 3.24 7.67 6.09
CA LEU A 191 2.86 7.71 7.51
C LEU A 191 4.08 7.60 8.43
N GLN A 192 5.03 6.71 8.09
CA GLN A 192 6.29 6.59 8.85
C GLN A 192 7.14 7.85 8.76
N ILE A 193 7.23 8.47 7.58
CA ILE A 193 7.93 9.75 7.39
C ILE A 193 7.26 10.85 8.23
N GLN A 194 5.92 10.90 8.23
CA GLN A 194 5.18 11.86 9.02
C GLN A 194 5.44 11.68 10.51
N ALA A 195 5.35 10.46 11.05
CA ALA A 195 5.61 10.16 12.46
C ALA A 195 7.03 10.60 12.89
N VAL A 196 8.05 10.35 12.06
CA VAL A 196 9.42 10.81 12.33
C VAL A 196 9.51 12.33 12.41
N VAL A 197 8.85 13.03 11.50
CA VAL A 197 8.83 14.50 11.49
C VAL A 197 8.06 15.05 12.68
N GLU A 198 6.97 14.41 13.08
CA GLU A 198 6.23 14.77 14.30
C GLU A 198 7.12 14.63 15.53
N SER A 199 7.82 13.49 15.70
CA SER A 199 8.79 13.32 16.78
C SER A 199 9.90 14.38 16.75
N LEU A 200 10.43 14.73 15.56
CA LEU A 200 11.44 15.76 15.39
C LEU A 200 10.95 17.13 15.88
N ILE A 201 9.76 17.54 15.43
CA ILE A 201 9.18 18.84 15.76
C ILE A 201 8.72 18.91 17.22
N ASN A 202 8.24 17.80 17.78
CA ASN A 202 7.88 17.72 19.20
C ASN A 202 9.13 17.88 20.08
N LYS A 203 10.27 17.30 19.67
CA LYS A 203 11.54 17.45 20.39
C LYS A 203 12.19 18.83 20.17
N TYR A 204 12.07 19.39 18.96
CA TYR A 204 12.64 20.69 18.61
C TYR A 204 11.59 21.60 17.94
N PRO A 205 10.70 22.23 18.73
CA PRO A 205 9.62 23.06 18.19
C PRO A 205 10.08 24.25 17.34
N CYS A 206 11.31 24.73 17.58
CA CYS A 206 11.93 25.82 16.82
C CYS A 206 12.14 25.49 15.33
N LEU A 207 12.07 24.22 14.93
CA LEU A 207 12.23 23.79 13.54
C LEU A 207 10.96 23.91 12.68
N LYS A 208 9.82 24.28 13.27
CA LYS A 208 8.57 24.47 12.49
C LYS A 208 8.79 25.50 11.38
N GLU A 209 8.24 25.23 10.20
CA GLU A 209 8.35 26.15 9.07
C GLU A 209 7.13 27.07 8.97
N PRO A 210 7.33 28.39 8.81
CA PRO A 210 6.23 29.29 8.57
C PRO A 210 5.68 29.12 7.14
N GLY A 211 4.36 29.06 7.01
CA GLY A 211 3.67 29.24 5.72
C GLY A 211 3.59 28.04 4.77
N THR A 212 4.12 26.86 5.11
CA THR A 212 4.05 25.66 4.22
C THR A 212 2.84 24.76 4.49
N SER A 213 2.25 24.82 5.68
CA SER A 213 1.04 24.08 6.10
C SER A 213 0.59 24.60 7.48
N PHE A 214 -0.67 24.36 7.88
CA PHE A 214 -1.15 24.69 9.23
C PHE A 214 -0.30 24.04 10.33
N SER A 215 0.33 22.89 10.07
CA SER A 215 1.19 22.17 11.02
C SER A 215 2.66 22.59 11.00
N GLY A 216 3.15 23.29 9.96
CA GLY A 216 4.57 23.67 9.81
C GLY A 216 5.53 22.49 9.57
N MET A 217 5.00 21.29 9.25
CA MET A 217 5.76 20.03 9.12
C MET A 217 6.01 19.61 7.67
N TYR A 218 5.21 20.10 6.73
CA TYR A 218 5.18 19.60 5.35
C TYR A 218 6.54 19.66 4.64
N GLY A 219 7.27 20.77 4.76
CA GLY A 219 8.59 20.90 4.10
C GLY A 219 9.62 19.90 4.64
N TRP A 220 9.61 19.61 5.94
CA TRP A 220 10.44 18.56 6.54
C TRP A 220 10.10 17.16 6.01
N GLN A 221 8.81 16.86 5.86
CA GLN A 221 8.37 15.59 5.27
C GLN A 221 8.91 15.41 3.84
N GLN A 222 8.81 16.46 3.00
CA GLN A 222 9.34 16.40 1.63
C GLN A 222 10.86 16.23 1.61
N ARG A 223 11.59 17.03 2.41
CA ARG A 223 13.06 16.90 2.50
C ARG A 223 13.50 15.52 2.96
N LEU A 224 12.82 14.95 3.95
CA LEU A 224 13.12 13.61 4.45
C LEU A 224 12.82 12.52 3.41
N LYS A 225 11.71 12.64 2.67
CA LYS A 225 11.39 11.74 1.54
C LYS A 225 12.49 11.74 0.47
N TYR A 226 12.94 12.93 0.05
CA TYR A 226 14.06 13.05 -0.89
C TYR A 226 15.37 12.52 -0.31
N LYS A 227 15.64 12.83 0.97
CA LYS A 227 16.83 12.34 1.66
C LYS A 227 16.87 10.82 1.70
N MET A 228 15.76 10.15 2.00
CA MET A 228 15.68 8.69 2.01
C MET A 228 15.94 8.07 0.64
N ALA A 229 15.47 8.70 -0.45
CA ALA A 229 15.78 8.26 -1.81
C ALA A 229 17.28 8.36 -2.14
N ASN A 230 17.92 9.46 -1.71
CA ASN A 230 19.36 9.66 -1.86
C ASN A 230 20.16 8.70 -0.98
N TYR A 231 19.73 8.50 0.27
CA TYR A 231 20.38 7.61 1.24
C TYR A 231 20.36 6.16 0.76
N ARG A 232 19.21 5.65 0.28
CA ARG A 232 19.15 4.33 -0.39
C ARG A 232 20.15 4.22 -1.54
N SER A 233 20.28 5.28 -2.34
CA SER A 233 21.20 5.30 -3.48
C SER A 233 22.67 5.34 -3.08
N LYS A 234 22.99 5.97 -1.96
CA LYS A 234 24.32 5.94 -1.31
C LYS A 234 24.61 4.54 -0.75
N MET A 235 23.72 3.99 0.07
CA MET A 235 23.90 2.68 0.70
C MET A 235 24.07 1.55 -0.30
N ARG A 236 23.29 1.55 -1.40
CA ARG A 236 23.43 0.57 -2.49
C ARG A 236 24.84 0.52 -3.09
N LYS A 237 25.56 1.64 -3.13
CA LYS A 237 26.94 1.69 -3.69
C LYS A 237 27.98 1.18 -2.71
N GLN A 238 27.71 1.26 -1.41
CA GLN A 238 28.69 1.03 -0.35
C GLN A 238 28.57 -0.38 0.23
N VAL A 239 27.36 -0.94 0.27
CA VAL A 239 27.07 -2.23 0.89
C VAL A 239 26.22 -3.07 -0.06
N PRO A 240 26.58 -4.35 -0.32
CA PRO A 240 25.71 -5.29 -1.03
C PRO A 240 24.38 -5.43 -0.27
N CYS A 241 23.28 -5.02 -0.92
CA CYS A 241 21.96 -5.04 -0.30
C CYS A 241 20.94 -5.56 -1.33
N PRO A 242 20.62 -6.87 -1.32
CA PRO A 242 19.74 -7.50 -2.30
C PRO A 242 18.41 -6.76 -2.49
N GLU A 243 17.79 -6.31 -1.40
CA GLU A 243 16.54 -5.53 -1.39
C GLU A 243 16.64 -4.22 -2.20
N LEU A 244 17.79 -3.52 -2.11
CA LEU A 244 18.03 -2.27 -2.84
C LEU A 244 18.48 -2.51 -4.29
N ASP A 245 19.08 -3.67 -4.56
CA ASP A 245 19.57 -4.06 -5.87
C ASP A 245 18.44 -4.50 -6.81
N ILE A 246 17.47 -5.28 -6.32
CA ILE A 246 16.29 -5.74 -7.09
C ILE A 246 15.48 -4.54 -7.62
N ASN A 247 15.45 -3.46 -6.84
CA ASN A 247 14.72 -2.24 -7.18
C ASN A 247 15.55 -1.24 -8.02
N SER A 248 16.78 -1.58 -8.40
CA SER A 248 17.67 -0.70 -9.17
C SER A 248 17.42 -0.81 -10.68
N LEU A 249 17.07 0.31 -11.32
CA LEU A 249 16.91 0.39 -12.78
C LEU A 249 18.24 0.19 -13.55
N LYS A 250 19.39 0.37 -12.89
CA LYS A 250 20.72 0.32 -13.53
C LYS A 250 21.26 -1.09 -13.75
N ARG A 251 20.77 -2.09 -13.01
CA ARG A 251 21.11 -3.51 -13.20
C ARG A 251 20.08 -4.30 -14.01
N LYS A 252 18.99 -3.65 -14.43
CA LYS A 252 18.05 -4.25 -15.37
C LYS A 252 18.71 -4.39 -16.75
N SER A 253 18.37 -5.45 -17.47
CA SER A 253 18.92 -5.69 -18.82
C SER A 253 18.64 -4.47 -19.73
N PRO A 254 19.44 -4.22 -20.79
CA PRO A 254 19.29 -3.05 -21.66
C PRO A 254 17.86 -2.82 -22.19
N GLY A 255 17.02 -3.86 -22.28
CA GLY A 255 15.60 -3.80 -22.69
C GLY A 255 14.57 -3.64 -21.55
N GLU A 256 15.01 -3.46 -20.29
CA GLU A 256 14.17 -3.44 -19.09
C GLU A 256 14.28 -2.16 -18.25
N LYS A 257 14.95 -1.13 -18.78
CA LYS A 257 15.23 0.15 -18.11
C LYS A 257 14.00 1.06 -17.88
N ASN A 258 12.78 0.54 -18.03
CA ASN A 258 11.56 1.31 -17.78
C ASN A 258 11.14 1.18 -16.30
N PRO A 259 10.89 2.31 -15.59
CA PRO A 259 10.40 2.32 -14.21
C PRO A 259 9.13 1.48 -13.99
N ALA A 260 8.32 1.32 -15.04
CA ALA A 260 6.98 0.77 -14.99
C ALA A 260 6.76 -0.51 -15.83
N LYS A 261 7.81 -1.18 -16.35
CA LYS A 261 7.61 -2.36 -17.23
C LYS A 261 6.85 -3.51 -16.55
N ASN A 262 7.03 -3.66 -15.24
CA ASN A 262 6.29 -4.63 -14.42
C ASN A 262 5.14 -3.99 -13.63
N CYS A 263 4.94 -2.68 -13.79
CA CYS A 263 3.82 -1.96 -13.21
C CYS A 263 2.74 -1.77 -14.29
N LYS A 264 2.26 -2.87 -14.87
CA LYS A 264 0.87 -2.83 -15.35
C LYS A 264 0.05 -2.55 -14.10
N ARG A 265 -0.59 -1.37 -14.00
CA ARG A 265 -1.60 -1.13 -12.97
C ARG A 265 -2.53 -2.36 -12.98
N PRO A 266 -2.58 -3.18 -11.92
CA PRO A 266 -3.41 -4.37 -11.96
C PRO A 266 -4.87 -3.92 -11.98
N LYS A 267 -5.54 -4.09 -13.13
CA LYS A 267 -6.99 -4.20 -13.16
C LYS A 267 -7.31 -5.63 -12.73
N ARG A 268 -7.27 -5.86 -11.40
CA ARG A 268 -7.69 -7.08 -10.69
C ARG A 268 -6.91 -8.38 -11.02
N ALA A 269 -6.61 -9.14 -9.96
CA ALA A 269 -6.02 -10.49 -9.89
C ALA A 269 -4.49 -10.63 -9.94
N GLU A 270 -4.00 -11.46 -9.02
CA GLU A 270 -2.63 -11.74 -8.59
C GLU A 270 -1.77 -12.39 -9.69
N VAL A 271 -1.14 -11.60 -10.55
CA VAL A 271 -0.30 -12.18 -11.61
C VAL A 271 0.98 -12.84 -11.06
N ASN A 272 1.41 -12.51 -9.84
CA ASN A 272 2.69 -12.94 -9.25
C ASN A 272 2.58 -13.62 -7.86
N TYR A 273 1.49 -14.35 -7.59
CA TYR A 273 1.39 -15.14 -6.35
C TYR A 273 2.52 -16.18 -6.27
N LEU A 274 3.28 -16.17 -5.16
CA LEU A 274 4.38 -17.08 -4.83
C LEU A 274 4.08 -17.76 -3.49
N PRO A 275 3.43 -18.93 -3.47
CA PRO A 275 3.12 -19.62 -2.22
C PRO A 275 4.41 -20.12 -1.55
N PRO A 276 4.46 -20.16 -0.20
CA PRO A 276 5.58 -20.73 0.53
C PRO A 276 5.73 -22.24 0.23
N HIS A 277 6.93 -22.77 0.45
CA HIS A 277 7.12 -24.22 0.44
C HIS A 277 6.35 -24.87 1.59
N PRO A 278 5.81 -26.10 1.40
CA PRO A 278 5.21 -26.87 2.49
C PRO A 278 6.17 -27.00 3.68
N SER A 279 5.63 -27.06 4.90
CA SER A 279 6.44 -27.14 6.13
C SER A 279 7.45 -28.29 6.07
N GLY A 280 8.74 -27.97 6.25
CA GLY A 280 9.84 -28.95 6.22
C GLY A 280 10.43 -29.21 4.83
N GLU A 281 9.88 -28.63 3.77
CA GLU A 281 10.40 -28.77 2.41
C GLU A 281 11.38 -27.64 2.05
N THR A 282 12.44 -28.01 1.33
CA THR A 282 13.46 -27.10 0.78
C THR A 282 13.45 -27.20 -0.75
N SER A 283 14.06 -26.24 -1.45
CA SER A 283 14.14 -26.32 -2.92
C SER A 283 14.83 -27.61 -3.40
N ASN A 284 15.80 -28.12 -2.64
CA ASN A 284 16.49 -29.37 -2.95
C ASN A 284 15.59 -30.60 -2.77
N SER A 285 14.76 -30.64 -1.73
CA SER A 285 13.81 -31.75 -1.53
C SER A 285 12.69 -31.72 -2.56
N LEU A 286 12.20 -30.53 -2.93
CA LEU A 286 11.19 -30.38 -3.99
C LEU A 286 11.73 -30.70 -5.40
N GLU A 287 13.02 -30.44 -5.68
CA GLU A 287 13.65 -30.90 -6.91
C GLU A 287 13.74 -32.44 -6.96
N LYS A 288 13.97 -33.11 -5.82
CA LYS A 288 13.92 -34.57 -5.74
C LYS A 288 12.49 -35.09 -6.00
N GLU A 289 11.47 -34.45 -5.42
CA GLU A 289 10.06 -34.77 -5.68
C GLU A 289 9.69 -34.60 -7.16
N ARG A 290 10.21 -33.55 -7.81
CA ARG A 290 10.04 -33.34 -9.26
C ARG A 290 10.70 -34.44 -10.09
N GLN A 291 11.90 -34.90 -9.71
CA GLN A 291 12.55 -36.03 -10.39
C GLN A 291 11.72 -37.30 -10.27
N GLU A 292 11.15 -37.58 -9.09
CA GLU A 292 10.24 -38.71 -8.88
C GLU A 292 8.98 -38.58 -9.74
N LEU A 293 8.41 -37.38 -9.86
CA LEU A 293 7.26 -37.08 -10.72
C LEU A 293 7.53 -37.47 -12.19
N LEU A 294 8.74 -37.28 -12.72
CA LEU A 294 9.09 -37.71 -14.09
C LEU A 294 8.99 -39.22 -14.30
N TYR A 295 9.21 -40.01 -13.26
CA TYR A 295 9.04 -41.47 -13.32
C TYR A 295 7.56 -41.86 -13.16
N GLU A 296 6.82 -41.18 -12.29
CA GLU A 296 5.40 -41.46 -12.05
C GLU A 296 4.52 -41.19 -13.27
N VAL A 297 4.82 -40.15 -14.05
CA VAL A 297 4.11 -39.83 -15.31
C VAL A 297 4.21 -40.94 -16.36
N LYS A 298 5.28 -41.76 -16.31
CA LYS A 298 5.48 -42.87 -17.27
C LYS A 298 4.71 -44.14 -16.89
N LYS A 299 4.17 -44.23 -15.67
CA LYS A 299 3.47 -45.41 -15.16
C LYS A 299 1.97 -45.34 -15.49
N LYS A 300 1.35 -46.50 -15.71
CA LYS A 300 -0.10 -46.60 -15.94
C LYS A 300 -0.86 -46.50 -14.60
N ASN A 301 -2.02 -45.84 -14.60
CA ASN A 301 -2.95 -45.70 -13.46
C ASN A 301 -2.40 -44.94 -12.24
N ASN A 302 -1.49 -43.97 -12.44
CA ASN A 302 -0.86 -43.22 -11.34
C ASN A 302 -1.41 -41.80 -11.12
N THR A 303 -2.61 -41.51 -11.63
CA THR A 303 -3.21 -40.17 -11.61
C THR A 303 -3.20 -39.53 -10.22
N LYS A 304 -3.61 -40.26 -9.18
CA LYS A 304 -3.66 -39.74 -7.81
C LYS A 304 -2.27 -39.38 -7.26
N VAL A 305 -1.28 -40.22 -7.54
CA VAL A 305 0.12 -40.00 -7.11
C VAL A 305 0.71 -38.79 -7.83
N ILE A 306 0.38 -38.62 -9.11
CA ILE A 306 0.77 -37.45 -9.91
C ILE A 306 0.15 -36.18 -9.32
N GLN A 307 -1.16 -36.18 -9.03
CA GLN A 307 -1.86 -35.05 -8.40
C GLN A 307 -1.24 -34.65 -7.06
N ASP A 308 -0.99 -35.63 -6.17
CA ASP A 308 -0.40 -35.37 -4.86
C ASP A 308 1.01 -34.76 -4.99
N LYS A 309 1.84 -35.27 -5.91
CA LYS A 309 3.17 -34.73 -6.20
C LYS A 309 3.10 -33.36 -6.88
N MET A 310 2.12 -33.13 -7.75
CA MET A 310 1.90 -31.86 -8.44
C MET A 310 1.47 -30.75 -7.48
N ALA A 311 0.64 -31.08 -6.49
CA ALA A 311 0.25 -30.19 -5.39
C ALA A 311 1.44 -29.90 -4.48
N LYS A 312 2.20 -30.93 -4.07
CA LYS A 312 3.39 -30.79 -3.22
C LYS A 312 4.46 -29.87 -3.84
N THR A 313 4.61 -29.94 -5.16
CA THR A 313 5.61 -29.19 -5.92
C THR A 313 5.13 -27.83 -6.46
N PHE A 314 3.88 -27.43 -6.17
CA PHE A 314 3.28 -26.22 -6.72
C PHE A 314 4.11 -24.96 -6.45
N SER A 315 4.57 -24.76 -5.21
CA SER A 315 5.39 -23.61 -4.84
C SER A 315 6.72 -23.55 -5.57
N TYR A 316 7.41 -24.68 -5.72
CA TYR A 316 8.67 -24.76 -6.45
C TYR A 316 8.48 -24.45 -7.95
N ARG A 317 7.47 -25.05 -8.57
CA ARG A 317 7.09 -24.78 -9.96
C ARG A 317 6.74 -23.29 -10.17
N ARG A 318 6.02 -22.68 -9.23
CA ARG A 318 5.60 -21.28 -9.33
C ARG A 318 6.78 -20.31 -9.23
N ILE A 319 7.73 -20.59 -8.33
CA ILE A 319 9.00 -19.82 -8.23
C ILE A 319 9.77 -19.87 -9.55
N GLU A 320 9.85 -21.05 -10.18
CA GLU A 320 10.52 -21.23 -11.47
C GLU A 320 9.89 -20.39 -12.59
N VAL A 321 8.56 -20.44 -12.72
CA VAL A 321 7.83 -19.65 -13.74
C VAL A 321 7.98 -18.15 -13.52
N VAL A 322 7.79 -17.68 -12.28
CA VAL A 322 7.77 -16.24 -11.97
C VAL A 322 9.17 -15.64 -11.97
N SER A 323 10.18 -16.36 -11.47
CA SER A 323 11.55 -15.83 -11.32
C SER A 323 12.42 -16.12 -12.55
N GLY A 324 12.28 -17.30 -13.15
CA GLY A 324 13.13 -17.77 -14.25
C GLY A 324 12.61 -17.39 -15.64
N SER A 325 11.28 -17.23 -15.80
CA SER A 325 10.63 -17.06 -17.11
C SER A 325 11.16 -18.04 -18.17
N PRO A 326 11.16 -19.37 -17.89
CA PRO A 326 11.73 -20.37 -18.79
C PRO A 326 11.02 -20.40 -20.14
N ALA A 327 11.70 -20.87 -21.18
CA ALA A 327 11.08 -21.13 -22.47
C ALA A 327 10.01 -22.23 -22.33
N ALA A 328 8.96 -22.16 -23.15
CA ALA A 328 7.78 -23.02 -22.99
C ALA A 328 8.09 -24.52 -23.24
N ASP A 329 9.04 -24.80 -24.13
CA ASP A 329 9.60 -26.12 -24.40
C ASP A 329 10.39 -26.66 -23.20
N GLU A 330 11.33 -25.88 -22.67
CA GLU A 330 12.12 -26.24 -21.49
C GLU A 330 11.22 -26.51 -20.26
N PHE A 331 10.21 -25.66 -20.07
CA PHE A 331 9.27 -25.81 -18.96
C PHE A 331 8.40 -27.06 -19.09
N ARG A 332 7.98 -27.40 -20.32
CA ARG A 332 7.23 -28.63 -20.61
C ARG A 332 8.05 -29.88 -20.33
N GLU A 333 9.34 -29.86 -20.66
CA GLU A 333 10.24 -30.98 -20.37
C GLU A 333 10.45 -31.19 -18.87
N ARG A 334 10.52 -30.09 -18.08
CA ARG A 334 10.66 -30.18 -16.63
C ARG A 334 9.38 -30.59 -15.91
N TRP A 335 8.20 -30.22 -16.43
CA TRP A 335 6.88 -30.46 -15.83
C TRP A 335 5.88 -31.12 -16.79
N PRO A 336 6.15 -32.33 -17.29
CA PRO A 336 5.30 -33.00 -18.29
C PRO A 336 3.89 -33.31 -17.77
N ALA A 337 3.74 -33.50 -16.45
CA ALA A 337 2.46 -33.80 -15.80
C ALA A 337 1.39 -32.71 -16.03
N LEU A 338 1.79 -31.43 -16.17
CA LEU A 338 0.86 -30.32 -16.44
C LEU A 338 0.09 -30.47 -17.75
N PHE A 339 0.61 -31.27 -18.67
CA PHE A 339 0.07 -31.46 -20.01
C PHE A 339 -0.61 -32.83 -20.17
N CYS A 340 -0.80 -33.57 -19.06
CA CYS A 340 -1.61 -34.77 -19.03
C CYS A 340 -3.09 -34.40 -18.87
N GLU A 341 -4.00 -35.07 -19.60
CA GLU A 341 -5.44 -34.74 -19.61
C GLU A 341 -6.09 -34.71 -18.22
N ALA A 342 -5.57 -35.47 -17.26
CA ALA A 342 -6.06 -35.51 -15.88
C ALA A 342 -5.79 -34.23 -15.06
N GLU A 343 -4.82 -33.39 -15.46
CA GLU A 343 -4.45 -32.15 -14.77
C GLU A 343 -4.99 -30.89 -15.48
N VAL A 344 -5.56 -31.03 -16.68
CA VAL A 344 -6.09 -29.90 -17.47
C VAL A 344 -7.56 -29.59 -17.10
N GLY A 345 -8.23 -30.49 -16.37
CA GLY A 345 -9.66 -30.40 -16.05
C GLY A 345 -10.03 -29.80 -14.68
N GLU A 346 -9.11 -29.67 -13.73
CA GLU A 346 -9.39 -29.11 -12.39
C GLU A 346 -8.66 -27.77 -12.19
N PRO A 347 -9.38 -26.63 -12.12
CA PRO A 347 -8.78 -25.37 -11.74
C PRO A 347 -8.41 -25.43 -10.25
N GLN A 348 -7.11 -25.49 -9.96
CA GLN A 348 -6.61 -25.19 -8.62
C GLN A 348 -6.73 -23.68 -8.39
N ILE A 349 -7.81 -23.28 -7.72
CA ILE A 349 -8.03 -21.92 -7.18
C ILE A 349 -7.53 -21.89 -5.75
#